data_AF-A0A916DND3-F1
#
_entry.id   AF-A0A916DND3-F1
#
_cell.length_a   1.000
_cell.length_b   1.000
_cell.length_c   1.000
_cell.angle_alpha   90.00
_cell.angle_beta   90.00
_cell.angle_gamma   90.00
#
_symmetry.space_group_name_H-M   'P 1'
#
loop_
_entity.id
_entity.type
_entity.pdbx_description
1 polymer ?
#
loop_
_entity_poly.entity_id
_entity_poly.type
_entity_poly.pdbx_seq_one_letter_code
_entity_poly.pdbx_strand_id
1 'polypeptide(L)'
;NKTTGTHAPPSREVSPLEPTVSPLDSVIDVDLYLPGCAPHPAFVFDALLALLEGRSPRTATGESVCARCRRKMEKSDVDRIRKNSEGVPDPERCFLSQGYLCMGSVTLDRCMSPCPLNGIPCSGCAGATMQVLTEPNRDIRTEIAERMSRLTEIPREAIVREIERTAKTHYSYTMATPMIGEKPTFLIQKWTDEERDDYEQDHNH
;
A
#
# COMPACT_ATOMS: atom_id res chain seq x y z
N ASN A 1 -19.24 -15.26 21.55
CA ASN A 1 -19.59 -16.27 20.54
C ASN A 1 -18.43 -16.43 19.56
N LYS A 2 -17.59 -17.47 19.72
CA LYS A 2 -16.66 -17.88 18.66
C LYS A 2 -17.48 -18.66 17.64
N THR A 3 -17.76 -18.05 16.50
CA THR A 3 -18.53 -18.64 15.39
C THR A 3 -17.66 -19.45 14.43
N THR A 4 -16.37 -19.58 14.71
CA THR A 4 -15.39 -20.31 13.89
C THR A 4 -14.55 -21.23 14.75
N GLY A 5 -14.35 -22.46 14.27
CA GLY A 5 -13.38 -23.41 14.79
C GLY A 5 -12.19 -23.52 13.84
N THR A 6 -10.99 -23.73 14.37
CA THR A 6 -9.79 -23.98 13.57
C THR A 6 -9.84 -25.41 13.05
N HIS A 7 -9.80 -25.59 11.73
CA HIS A 7 -9.71 -26.89 11.07
C HIS A 7 -8.48 -26.94 10.18
N ALA A 8 -7.90 -28.12 10.01
CA ALA A 8 -6.85 -28.32 9.02
C ALA A 8 -7.37 -27.96 7.61
N PRO A 9 -6.54 -27.34 6.75
CA PRO A 9 -6.91 -27.09 5.37
C PRO A 9 -7.35 -28.39 4.68
N PRO A 10 -8.38 -28.36 3.82
CA PRO A 10 -8.75 -29.54 3.05
C PRO A 10 -7.55 -29.96 2.18
N SER A 11 -7.32 -31.28 2.08
CA SER A 11 -6.19 -31.86 1.32
C SER A 11 -6.65 -32.72 0.14
N ARG A 12 -7.96 -32.93 0.00
CA ARG A 12 -8.55 -33.76 -1.05
C ARG A 12 -9.14 -32.86 -2.14
N GLU A 13 -8.75 -33.13 -3.38
CA GLU A 13 -9.26 -32.44 -4.59
C GLU A 13 -8.98 -30.92 -4.62
N VAL A 14 -8.00 -30.48 -3.83
CA VAL A 14 -7.55 -29.08 -3.78
C VAL A 14 -6.02 -29.02 -3.78
N SER A 15 -5.47 -28.01 -4.44
CA SER A 15 -4.04 -27.73 -4.40
C SER A 15 -3.64 -27.26 -2.99
N PRO A 16 -2.45 -27.65 -2.50
CA PRO A 16 -1.91 -27.09 -1.27
C PRO A 16 -1.65 -25.59 -1.42
N LEU A 17 -1.57 -24.89 -0.28
CA LEU A 17 -1.11 -23.50 -0.27
C LEU A 17 0.39 -23.46 -0.57
N GLU A 18 0.81 -22.49 -1.38
CA GLU A 18 2.22 -22.16 -1.52
C GLU A 18 2.77 -21.57 -0.21
N PRO A 19 4.08 -21.71 0.07
CA PRO A 19 4.69 -21.19 1.30
C PRO A 19 4.52 -19.67 1.46
N THR A 20 4.50 -18.94 0.35
CA THR A 20 4.31 -17.49 0.31
C THR A 20 3.49 -17.09 -0.92
N VAL A 21 2.89 -15.91 -0.86
CA VAL A 21 2.29 -15.28 -2.03
C VAL A 21 3.40 -14.65 -2.87
N SER A 22 3.47 -14.99 -4.15
CA SER A 22 4.43 -14.41 -5.10
C SER A 22 3.71 -13.57 -6.15
N PRO A 23 4.30 -12.44 -6.59
CA PRO A 23 3.75 -11.68 -7.69
C PRO A 23 3.95 -12.43 -9.02
N LEU A 24 3.11 -12.16 -10.02
CA LEU A 24 3.09 -12.96 -11.26
C LEU A 24 4.42 -12.88 -12.03
N ASP A 25 5.08 -11.73 -11.97
CA ASP A 25 6.34 -11.41 -12.64
C ASP A 25 7.57 -12.08 -12.04
N SER A 26 7.45 -12.71 -10.86
CA SER A 26 8.49 -13.59 -10.33
C SER A 26 8.44 -15.00 -10.89
N VAL A 27 7.37 -15.35 -11.62
CA VAL A 27 7.11 -16.72 -12.11
C VAL A 27 7.10 -16.78 -13.64
N ILE A 28 6.56 -15.74 -14.29
CA ILE A 28 6.49 -15.64 -15.75
C ILE A 28 6.84 -14.23 -16.22
N ASP A 29 7.25 -14.10 -17.47
CA ASP A 29 7.45 -12.80 -18.10
C ASP A 29 6.12 -12.05 -18.25
N VAL A 30 6.08 -10.80 -17.81
CA VAL A 30 4.88 -9.94 -17.84
C VAL A 30 5.13 -8.74 -18.74
N ASP A 31 4.35 -8.65 -19.83
CA ASP A 31 4.48 -7.57 -20.81
C ASP A 31 3.84 -6.25 -20.36
N LEU A 32 2.80 -6.32 -19.51
CA LEU A 32 1.97 -5.17 -19.17
C LEU A 32 1.43 -5.25 -17.74
N TYR A 33 1.52 -4.13 -17.01
CA TYR A 33 0.93 -3.97 -15.69
C TYR A 33 -0.25 -3.00 -15.74
N LEU A 34 -1.39 -3.45 -15.20
CA LEU A 34 -2.57 -2.63 -14.94
C LEU A 34 -2.81 -2.55 -13.43
N PRO A 35 -2.19 -1.59 -12.72
CA PRO A 35 -2.32 -1.48 -11.27
C PRO A 35 -3.74 -1.11 -10.81
N GLY A 36 -4.13 -1.65 -9.66
CA GLY A 36 -5.38 -1.36 -8.96
C GLY A 36 -6.05 -2.62 -8.38
N CYS A 37 -6.82 -2.47 -7.31
CA CYS A 37 -7.57 -3.54 -6.66
C CYS A 37 -9.05 -3.16 -6.56
N ALA A 38 -9.85 -3.24 -7.63
CA ALA A 38 -9.48 -3.62 -9.00
C ALA A 38 -8.97 -2.42 -9.84
N PRO A 39 -8.32 -2.66 -11.00
CA PRO A 39 -7.93 -1.58 -11.91
C PRO A 39 -9.16 -0.79 -12.39
N HIS A 40 -9.02 0.53 -12.52
CA HIS A 40 -10.15 1.37 -12.93
C HIS A 40 -10.55 1.06 -14.39
N PRO A 41 -11.85 0.90 -14.71
CA PRO A 41 -12.31 0.49 -16.05
C PRO A 41 -11.79 1.35 -17.19
N ALA A 42 -11.67 2.67 -16.99
CA ALA A 42 -11.10 3.58 -17.98
C ALA A 42 -9.67 3.20 -18.41
N PHE A 43 -8.81 2.77 -17.47
CA PHE A 43 -7.44 2.36 -17.82
C PHE A 43 -7.39 0.97 -18.46
N VAL A 44 -8.32 0.08 -18.10
CA VAL A 44 -8.47 -1.21 -18.77
C VAL A 44 -8.88 -1.00 -20.23
N PHE A 45 -9.89 -0.15 -20.46
CA PHE A 45 -10.37 0.18 -21.80
C PHE A 45 -9.28 0.87 -22.65
N ASP A 46 -8.59 1.87 -22.10
CA ASP A 46 -7.48 2.55 -22.78
C ASP A 46 -6.35 1.59 -23.16
N ALA A 47 -5.99 0.66 -22.26
CA ALA A 47 -4.98 -0.33 -22.53
C ALA A 47 -5.38 -1.28 -23.67
N LEU A 48 -6.61 -1.79 -23.67
CA LEU A 48 -7.11 -2.65 -24.74
C LEU A 48 -7.14 -1.92 -26.09
N LEU A 49 -7.62 -0.68 -26.11
CA LEU A 49 -7.67 0.13 -27.33
C LEU A 49 -6.27 0.41 -27.88
N ALA A 50 -5.31 0.76 -27.00
CA ALA A 50 -3.92 0.98 -27.41
C ALA A 50 -3.33 -0.27 -28.08
N LEU A 51 -3.54 -1.46 -27.49
CA LEU A 51 -3.07 -2.72 -28.05
C LEU A 51 -3.69 -3.03 -29.42
N LEU A 52 -5.00 -2.80 -29.58
CA LEU A 52 -5.70 -3.00 -30.86
C LEU A 52 -5.19 -2.06 -31.97
N GLU A 53 -4.76 -0.85 -31.59
CA GLU A 53 -4.19 0.14 -32.51
C GLU A 53 -2.68 -0.05 -32.75
N GLY A 54 -2.05 -1.09 -32.19
CA GLY A 54 -0.61 -1.32 -32.30
C GLY A 54 0.24 -0.28 -31.56
N ARG A 55 -0.34 0.42 -30.57
CA ARG A 55 0.34 1.38 -29.70
C ARG A 55 0.62 0.75 -28.34
N SER A 56 1.68 1.19 -27.67
CA SER A 56 1.89 0.81 -26.27
C SER A 56 0.85 1.48 -25.36
N PRO A 57 0.20 0.73 -24.45
CA PRO A 57 -0.66 1.30 -23.42
C PRO A 57 0.10 2.33 -22.59
N ARG A 58 -0.60 3.39 -22.15
CA ARG A 58 -0.04 4.31 -21.17
C ARG A 58 -0.02 3.62 -19.82
N THR A 59 1.05 2.88 -19.53
CA THR A 59 1.36 2.40 -18.18
C THR A 59 1.82 3.57 -17.32
N ALA A 60 1.42 3.62 -16.04
CA ALA A 60 1.59 4.71 -15.07
C ALA A 60 2.04 6.11 -15.59
N THR A 61 1.16 7.13 -15.54
CA THR A 61 1.72 8.48 -15.37
C THR A 61 2.44 8.39 -14.03
N GLY A 62 3.69 8.85 -13.92
CA GLY A 62 4.49 8.76 -12.68
C GLY A 62 3.91 9.54 -11.49
N GLU A 63 2.67 9.99 -11.64
CA GLU A 63 1.89 10.75 -10.70
C GLU A 63 1.37 9.87 -9.58
N SER A 64 1.40 10.42 -8.38
CA SER A 64 0.73 9.82 -7.24
C SER A 64 -0.74 10.23 -7.20
N VAL A 65 -1.55 9.54 -6.40
CA VAL A 65 -2.96 9.90 -6.11
C VAL A 65 -3.11 11.38 -5.74
N CYS A 66 -2.08 12.03 -5.19
CA CYS A 66 -2.12 13.46 -4.92
C CYS A 66 -2.37 14.34 -6.17
N ALA A 67 -2.08 13.89 -7.39
CA ALA A 67 -2.30 14.64 -8.62
C ALA A 67 -3.79 14.90 -8.92
N ARG A 68 -4.69 14.00 -8.49
CA ARG A 68 -6.14 14.15 -8.64
C ARG A 68 -6.88 14.38 -7.32
N CYS A 69 -6.17 14.34 -6.20
CA CYS A 69 -6.73 14.69 -4.90
C CYS A 69 -6.99 16.20 -4.83
N ARG A 70 -8.21 16.61 -4.45
CA ARG A 70 -8.58 18.04 -4.33
C ARG A 70 -8.28 18.65 -2.97
N ARG A 71 -7.80 17.85 -2.02
CA ARG A 71 -7.45 18.34 -0.68
C ARG A 71 -6.21 19.22 -0.71
N LYS A 72 -6.22 20.30 0.06
CA LYS A 72 -5.12 21.26 0.18
C LYS A 72 -4.07 20.75 1.16
N MET A 73 -2.84 20.58 0.69
CA MET A 73 -1.68 20.35 1.55
C MET A 73 -1.23 21.68 2.15
N GLU A 74 -1.28 21.76 3.47
CA GLU A 74 -0.86 22.93 4.22
C GLU A 74 -0.16 22.52 5.52
N LYS A 75 0.67 23.41 6.05
CA LYS A 75 1.27 23.20 7.37
C LYS A 75 0.20 23.28 8.45
N SER A 76 0.43 22.58 9.55
CA SER A 76 -0.48 22.45 10.67
C SER A 76 0.29 22.33 11.97
N ASP A 77 -0.33 22.75 13.07
CA ASP A 77 0.19 22.56 14.42
C ASP A 77 -0.27 21.21 15.02
N VAL A 78 -0.59 20.24 14.16
CA VAL A 78 -0.97 18.89 14.62
C VAL A 78 0.28 18.19 15.14
N ASP A 79 0.22 17.71 16.38
CA ASP A 79 1.35 17.14 17.12
C ASP A 79 1.26 15.62 17.30
N ARG A 80 0.14 15.00 16.92
CA ARG A 80 -0.10 13.55 17.05
C ARG A 80 -0.70 12.89 15.82
N ILE A 81 -0.39 11.61 15.65
CA ILE A 81 -1.00 10.75 14.64
C ILE A 81 -2.41 10.36 15.10
N ARG A 82 -3.38 10.48 14.20
CA ARG A 82 -4.78 10.15 14.43
C ARG A 82 -5.10 8.79 13.82
N LYS A 83 -5.96 8.03 14.50
CA LYS A 83 -6.55 6.81 13.94
C LYS A 83 -7.65 7.18 12.95
N ASN A 84 -7.89 6.34 11.93
CA ASN A 84 -8.96 6.58 10.95
C ASN A 84 -10.37 6.66 11.57
N SER A 85 -10.57 6.07 12.76
CA SER A 85 -11.83 6.14 13.51
C SER A 85 -11.93 7.35 14.44
N GLU A 86 -10.87 8.15 14.58
CA GLU A 86 -10.85 9.30 15.49
C GLU A 86 -11.36 10.55 14.78
N GLY A 87 -12.49 11.06 15.24
CA GLY A 87 -13.06 12.33 14.77
C GLY A 87 -13.56 12.29 13.33
N VAL A 88 -13.97 13.46 12.84
CA VAL A 88 -14.36 13.67 11.43
C VAL A 88 -13.29 14.54 10.77
N PRO A 89 -12.54 14.02 9.79
CA PRO A 89 -11.54 14.80 9.08
C PRO A 89 -12.17 15.97 8.33
N ASP A 90 -11.46 17.10 8.29
CA ASP A 90 -11.81 18.22 7.42
C ASP A 90 -11.78 17.75 5.94
N PRO A 91 -12.86 17.98 5.19
CA PRO A 91 -12.99 17.46 3.82
C PRO A 91 -12.04 18.13 2.82
N GLU A 92 -11.65 19.38 3.08
CA GLU A 92 -10.82 20.22 2.21
C GLU A 92 -9.33 20.11 2.53
N ARG A 93 -8.96 19.86 3.78
CA ARG A 93 -7.55 19.78 4.21
C ARG A 93 -6.95 18.41 3.96
N CYS A 94 -5.68 18.33 3.54
CA CYS A 94 -4.97 17.06 3.36
C CYS A 94 -4.95 16.21 4.64
N PHE A 95 -5.15 14.89 4.51
CA PHE A 95 -5.06 13.96 5.64
C PHE A 95 -3.72 14.00 6.36
N LEU A 96 -2.61 14.06 5.62
CA LEU A 96 -1.27 14.14 6.23
C LEU A 96 -1.14 15.43 7.05
N SER A 97 -1.67 16.56 6.55
CA SER A 97 -1.76 17.83 7.28
C SER A 97 -2.70 17.80 8.49
N GLN A 98 -3.50 16.74 8.65
CA GLN A 98 -4.44 16.57 9.75
C GLN A 98 -3.98 15.51 10.77
N GLY A 99 -2.86 14.84 10.53
CA GLY A 99 -2.37 13.77 11.39
C GLY A 99 -2.84 12.36 10.99
N TYR A 100 -3.59 12.18 9.91
CA TYR A 100 -4.05 10.86 9.45
C TYR A 100 -3.06 10.27 8.44
N LEU A 101 -2.68 9.00 8.64
CA LEU A 101 -1.83 8.28 7.70
C LEU A 101 -2.59 8.04 6.39
N CYS A 102 -2.10 8.64 5.31
CA CYS A 102 -2.68 8.54 3.98
C CYS A 102 -1.60 8.14 2.99
N MET A 103 -1.79 7.02 2.30
CA MET A 103 -0.81 6.50 1.35
C MET A 103 -0.83 7.22 0.00
N GLY A 104 -1.67 8.24 -0.17
CA GLY A 104 -1.92 8.86 -1.48
C GLY A 104 -0.65 9.41 -2.14
N SER A 105 0.28 9.94 -1.34
CA SER A 105 1.53 10.52 -1.84
C SER A 105 2.57 9.49 -2.32
N VAL A 106 2.36 8.21 -2.01
CA VAL A 106 3.23 7.10 -2.37
C VAL A 106 2.53 6.06 -3.23
N THR A 107 1.29 6.32 -3.65
CA THR A 107 0.46 5.40 -4.44
C THR A 107 0.27 5.94 -5.85
N LEU A 108 0.35 5.11 -6.88
CA LEU A 108 0.09 5.50 -8.28
C LEU A 108 -1.34 6.05 -8.47
N ASP A 109 -1.50 7.13 -9.25
CA ASP A 109 -2.83 7.65 -9.62
C ASP A 109 -3.48 6.82 -10.74
N ARG A 110 -3.99 5.64 -10.35
CA ARG A 110 -4.66 4.70 -11.26
C ARG A 110 -6.09 4.37 -10.84
N CYS A 111 -6.60 5.15 -9.90
CA CYS A 111 -7.97 5.04 -9.37
C CYS A 111 -8.77 6.35 -9.46
N MET A 112 -8.16 7.47 -9.83
CA MET A 112 -8.77 8.82 -9.82
C MET A 112 -9.14 9.34 -8.41
N SER A 113 -8.38 8.93 -7.39
CA SER A 113 -8.48 9.45 -6.02
C SER A 113 -9.85 9.34 -5.31
N PRO A 114 -10.61 8.23 -5.43
CA PRO A 114 -11.95 8.15 -4.87
C PRO A 114 -11.94 8.16 -3.34
N CYS A 115 -10.97 7.47 -2.72
CA CYS A 115 -10.86 7.36 -1.27
C CYS A 115 -10.77 8.75 -0.61
N PRO A 116 -9.77 9.59 -0.95
CA PRO A 116 -9.73 10.92 -0.36
C PRO A 116 -10.95 11.75 -0.76
N LEU A 117 -11.41 11.72 -2.01
CA LEU A 117 -12.60 12.51 -2.37
C LEU A 117 -13.88 12.13 -1.60
N ASN A 118 -13.93 10.94 -1.00
CA ASN A 118 -15.04 10.47 -0.16
C ASN A 118 -14.69 10.41 1.35
N GLY A 119 -13.68 11.15 1.80
CA GLY A 119 -13.45 11.36 3.23
C GLY A 119 -12.66 10.26 3.94
N ILE A 120 -12.03 9.33 3.22
CA ILE A 120 -11.16 8.30 3.82
C ILE A 120 -9.73 8.36 3.27
N PRO A 121 -8.69 8.09 4.08
CA PRO A 121 -7.31 8.04 3.60
C PRO A 121 -7.11 6.99 2.49
N CYS A 122 -6.17 7.27 1.59
CA CYS A 122 -5.77 6.28 0.58
C CYS A 122 -5.09 5.09 1.25
N SER A 123 -5.48 3.88 0.85
CA SER A 123 -4.98 2.60 1.35
C SER A 123 -3.84 1.99 0.52
N GLY A 124 -3.44 2.61 -0.59
CA GLY A 124 -2.33 2.12 -1.40
C GLY A 124 -2.65 1.02 -2.41
N CYS A 125 -3.93 0.78 -2.71
CA CYS A 125 -4.34 -0.38 -3.52
C CYS A 125 -3.89 -0.37 -5.00
N ALA A 126 -3.46 0.78 -5.52
CA ALA A 126 -2.91 0.90 -6.86
C ALA A 126 -1.38 0.66 -6.91
N GLY A 127 -0.76 0.25 -5.81
CA GLY A 127 0.66 0.00 -5.73
C GLY A 127 1.50 1.28 -5.59
N ALA A 128 2.76 1.08 -5.23
CA ALA A 128 3.66 2.17 -4.90
C ALA A 128 4.15 2.94 -6.15
N THR A 129 4.52 4.20 -5.98
CA THR A 129 5.12 5.00 -7.06
C THR A 129 6.51 4.48 -7.45
N MET A 130 6.96 4.79 -8.68
CA MET A 130 8.30 4.39 -9.13
C MET A 130 9.41 4.89 -8.20
N GLN A 131 9.28 6.10 -7.64
CA GLN A 131 10.23 6.62 -6.66
C GLN A 131 10.37 5.70 -5.44
N VAL A 132 9.28 5.10 -4.97
CA VAL A 132 9.32 4.13 -3.86
C VAL A 132 9.89 2.80 -4.36
N LEU A 133 9.49 2.32 -5.53
CA LEU A 133 9.93 1.02 -6.03
C LEU A 133 11.43 1.00 -6.35
N THR A 134 11.94 2.00 -7.07
CA THR A 134 13.29 1.96 -7.64
C THR A 134 14.39 2.45 -6.72
N GLU A 135 14.08 3.26 -5.69
CA GLU A 135 15.09 3.76 -4.76
C GLU A 135 15.24 2.81 -3.56
N PRO A 136 16.40 2.16 -3.36
CA PRO A 136 16.57 1.17 -2.29
C PRO A 136 16.38 1.73 -0.88
N ASN A 137 16.69 3.01 -0.69
CA ASN A 137 16.64 3.67 0.63
C ASN A 137 15.35 4.43 0.89
N ARG A 138 14.41 4.41 -0.07
CA ARG A 138 13.08 5.02 0.07
C ARG A 138 12.03 3.93 0.01
N ASP A 139 11.12 4.01 0.96
CA ASP A 139 10.02 3.08 1.15
C ASP A 139 8.74 3.86 1.51
N ILE A 140 7.60 3.19 1.50
CA ILE A 140 6.29 3.71 1.90
C ILE A 140 6.39 4.46 3.23
N ARG A 141 6.97 3.82 4.26
CA ARG A 141 7.11 4.42 5.61
C ARG A 141 7.97 5.68 5.62
N THR A 142 9.10 5.69 4.92
CA THR A 142 10.04 6.82 4.93
C THR A 142 9.48 8.00 4.15
N GLU A 143 8.82 7.72 3.02
CA GLU A 143 8.25 8.72 2.14
C GLU A 143 7.00 9.39 2.72
N ILE A 144 6.15 8.62 3.40
CA ILE A 144 5.01 9.18 4.15
C ILE A 144 5.53 10.00 5.33
N ALA A 145 6.46 9.46 6.12
CA ALA A 145 7.02 10.15 7.29
C ALA A 145 7.67 11.48 6.90
N GLU A 146 8.48 11.51 5.85
CA GLU A 146 9.15 12.72 5.36
C GLU A 146 8.16 13.80 4.94
N ARG A 147 7.08 13.43 4.24
CA ARG A 147 6.06 14.41 3.82
C ARG A 147 5.26 14.91 5.01
N MET A 148 4.83 13.99 5.87
CA MET A 148 3.96 14.31 7.00
C MET A 148 4.68 15.15 8.04
N SER A 149 5.94 14.85 8.38
CA SER A 149 6.73 15.66 9.32
C SER A 149 7.06 17.07 8.81
N ARG A 150 6.92 17.34 7.51
CA ARG A 150 7.04 18.70 6.93
C ARG A 150 5.73 19.49 6.99
N LEU A 151 4.60 18.79 7.17
CA LEU A 151 3.25 19.35 7.21
C LEU A 151 2.70 19.48 8.63
N THR A 152 3.28 18.80 9.60
CA THR A 152 2.82 18.72 10.99
C THR A 152 3.98 18.91 11.97
N GLU A 153 3.69 19.01 13.27
CA GLU A 153 4.69 19.00 14.34
C GLU A 153 5.06 17.58 14.78
N ILE A 154 4.52 16.55 14.12
CA ILE A 154 4.78 15.16 14.45
C ILE A 154 6.20 14.78 14.02
N PRO A 155 7.05 14.28 14.94
CA PRO A 155 8.40 13.86 14.59
C PRO A 155 8.39 12.73 13.56
N ARG A 156 9.30 12.81 12.58
CA ARG A 156 9.46 11.82 11.51
C ARG A 156 9.57 10.40 12.05
N GLU A 157 10.36 10.20 13.10
CA GLU A 157 10.61 8.90 13.72
C GLU A 157 9.36 8.33 14.37
N ALA A 158 8.46 9.17 14.87
CA ALA A 158 7.17 8.72 15.43
C ALA A 158 6.25 8.19 14.33
N ILE A 159 6.23 8.84 13.15
CA ILE A 159 5.45 8.41 11.99
C ILE A 159 5.97 7.09 11.45
N VAL A 160 7.29 6.96 11.32
CA VAL A 160 7.93 5.70 10.90
C VAL A 160 7.53 4.55 11.83
N ARG A 161 7.69 4.74 13.15
CA ARG A 161 7.34 3.70 14.14
C ARG A 161 5.87 3.31 14.07
N GLU A 162 4.97 4.26 13.86
CA GLU A 162 3.54 3.96 13.75
C GLU A 162 3.20 3.17 12.49
N ILE A 163 3.83 3.49 11.36
CA ILE A 163 3.65 2.73 10.11
C ILE A 163 4.22 1.31 10.26
N GLU A 164 5.37 1.14 10.90
CA GLU A 164 5.96 -0.17 11.22
C GLU A 164 5.03 -0.99 12.12
N ARG A 165 4.51 -0.39 13.19
CA ARG A 165 3.53 -1.02 14.10
C ARG A 165 2.27 -1.48 13.38
N THR A 166 1.90 -0.81 12.28
CA THR A 166 0.69 -1.09 11.50
C THR A 166 1.03 -1.56 10.07
N ALA A 167 2.19 -2.21 9.91
CA ALA A 167 2.71 -2.57 8.59
C ALA A 167 1.75 -3.46 7.79
N LYS A 168 1.06 -4.41 8.45
CA LYS A 168 0.04 -5.26 7.82
C LYS A 168 -1.05 -4.47 7.09
N THR A 169 -1.35 -3.25 7.56
CA THR A 169 -2.31 -2.36 6.89
C THR A 169 -1.64 -1.60 5.73
N HIS A 170 -0.50 -0.96 5.99
CA HIS A 170 0.16 -0.05 5.05
C HIS A 170 0.95 -0.75 3.94
N TYR A 171 1.24 -2.04 4.07
CA TYR A 171 1.94 -2.83 3.07
C TYR A 171 1.06 -3.93 2.46
N SER A 172 -0.23 -3.97 2.80
CA SER A 172 -1.18 -5.02 2.39
C SER A 172 -1.19 -5.30 0.88
N TYR A 173 -1.00 -4.27 0.04
CA TYR A 173 -1.02 -4.41 -1.42
C TYR A 173 0.35 -4.57 -2.07
N THR A 174 1.43 -4.49 -1.29
CA THR A 174 2.81 -4.49 -1.82
C THR A 174 3.77 -5.40 -1.04
N MET A 175 3.31 -6.11 -0.01
CA MET A 175 4.17 -6.94 0.84
C MET A 175 4.81 -8.11 0.11
N ALA A 176 4.11 -8.67 -0.89
CA ALA A 176 4.58 -9.82 -1.65
C ALA A 176 5.62 -9.46 -2.73
N THR A 177 5.72 -8.19 -3.14
CA THR A 177 6.67 -7.83 -4.21
C THR A 177 8.10 -7.74 -3.65
N PRO A 178 9.09 -8.38 -4.30
CA PRO A 178 10.50 -8.28 -3.91
C PRO A 178 11.00 -6.83 -3.87
N MET A 179 10.49 -5.96 -4.76
CA MET A 179 10.89 -4.55 -4.83
C MET A 179 10.62 -3.77 -3.54
N ILE A 180 9.69 -4.23 -2.71
CA ILE A 180 9.45 -3.70 -1.37
C ILE A 180 9.99 -4.66 -0.31
N GLY A 181 9.64 -5.96 -0.42
CA GLY A 181 9.98 -7.04 0.51
C GLY A 181 11.47 -7.20 0.80
N GLU A 182 12.34 -6.93 -0.17
CA GLU A 182 13.79 -7.09 -0.07
C GLU A 182 14.54 -5.76 0.14
N LYS A 183 13.82 -4.64 0.29
CA LYS A 183 14.49 -3.37 0.58
C LYS A 183 15.23 -3.49 1.91
N PRO A 184 16.47 -2.96 2.01
CA PRO A 184 17.21 -2.94 3.28
C PRO A 184 16.47 -2.15 4.37
N THR A 185 15.55 -1.27 3.97
CA THR A 185 14.70 -0.50 4.85
C THR A 185 13.44 -1.24 5.30
N PHE A 186 13.04 -2.36 4.72
CA PHE A 186 11.78 -3.02 5.02
C PHE A 186 12.02 -4.38 5.69
N LEU A 187 11.71 -4.47 6.98
CA LEU A 187 12.01 -5.65 7.81
C LEU A 187 10.93 -6.73 7.74
N ILE A 188 10.13 -6.79 6.67
CA ILE A 188 9.00 -7.73 6.63
C ILE A 188 9.43 -9.18 6.67
N GLN A 189 10.57 -9.53 6.08
CA GLN A 189 11.11 -10.88 6.14
C GLN A 189 11.38 -11.25 7.60
N LYS A 190 12.04 -10.37 8.35
CA LYS A 190 12.24 -10.53 9.79
C LYS A 190 10.90 -10.72 10.55
N TRP A 191 9.90 -9.87 10.29
CA TRP A 191 8.60 -9.99 10.95
C TRP A 191 7.82 -11.26 10.56
N THR A 192 7.96 -11.71 9.30
CA THR A 192 7.27 -12.91 8.79
C THR A 192 7.95 -14.18 9.30
N ASP A 193 9.29 -14.17 9.41
CA ASP A 193 10.06 -15.27 10.00
C ASP A 193 9.72 -15.43 11.49
N GLU A 194 9.65 -14.33 12.26
CA GLU A 194 9.21 -14.33 13.66
C GLU A 194 7.78 -14.92 13.81
N GLU A 195 6.84 -14.55 12.94
CA GLU A 195 5.47 -15.10 12.97
C GLU A 195 5.38 -16.57 12.53
N ARG A 196 6.24 -17.01 11.58
CA ARG A 196 6.30 -18.41 11.15
C ARG A 196 6.83 -19.30 12.29
N ASP A 197 7.87 -18.85 12.98
CA ASP A 197 8.44 -19.58 14.11
C ASP A 197 7.41 -19.74 15.25
N ASP A 198 6.60 -18.71 15.52
CA ASP A 198 5.50 -18.78 16.49
C ASP A 198 4.40 -19.77 16.03
N TYR A 199 4.01 -19.75 14.75
CA TYR A 199 3.01 -20.68 14.20
C TYR A 199 3.49 -22.13 14.25
N GLU A 200 4.73 -22.40 13.86
CA GLU A 200 5.32 -23.74 13.88
C GLU A 200 5.45 -24.29 15.31
N GLN A 201 5.73 -23.43 16.30
CA GLN A 201 5.72 -23.80 17.72
C GLN A 201 4.32 -24.16 18.22
N ASP A 202 3.29 -23.41 17.83
CA ASP A 202 1.91 -23.64 18.26
C ASP A 202 1.23 -24.86 17.59
N HIS A 203 1.74 -25.32 16.45
CA HIS A 203 1.08 -26.35 15.61
C HIS A 203 1.89 -27.66 15.43
N ASN A 204 3.11 -27.74 15.97
CA ASN A 204 3.89 -28.98 16.08
C ASN A 204 3.73 -29.68 17.46
N HIS A 205 2.57 -29.54 18.11
CA HIS A 205 2.17 -30.33 19.29
C HIS A 205 0.89 -31.12 19.01
#